data_AF-A0A8S8ZBW3-F1
#
_entry.id   AF-A0A8S8ZBW3-F1
#
_cell.length_a   1.000
_cell.length_b   1.000
_cell.length_c   1.000
_cell.angle_alpha   90.00
_cell.angle_beta   90.00
_cell.angle_gamma   90.00
#
_symmetry.space_group_name_H-M   'P 1'
#
loop_
_entity.id
_entity.type
_entity.pdbx_description
1 polymer ?
#
loop_
_entity_poly.entity_id
_entity_poly.type
_entity_poly.pdbx_seq_one_letter_code
_entity_poly.pdbx_strand_id
1 'polypeptide(L)'
;MIPLSGDIPSAKGSVCEKIDSNSIVRGTSTLKRGFAHMLKNGVVMDVTTVEQAQIAEEAGAVSVMVLDKLPSDVRKAGGVARTASIRIIEEIMDHVTIPVMAKCRIGHMYEAKVLDETNVDMIDESEVLTLLMNIITSGNGITLLHL
;
A
#
# COMPACT_ATOMS: atom_id res chain seq x y z
N MET A 1 -7.55 -0.30 23.54
CA MET A 1 -8.16 0.99 23.17
C MET A 1 -7.31 1.59 22.06
N ILE A 2 -7.90 1.98 20.93
CA ILE A 2 -7.16 2.63 19.83
C ILE A 2 -6.86 4.07 20.30
N PRO A 3 -5.58 4.48 20.37
CA PRO A 3 -5.26 5.85 20.78
C PRO A 3 -5.78 6.84 19.73
N LEU A 4 -6.64 7.76 20.18
CA LEU A 4 -7.15 8.90 19.40
C LEU A 4 -6.15 10.07 19.37
N SER A 5 -4.99 9.92 20.02
CA SER A 5 -3.92 10.91 19.95
C SER A 5 -3.44 11.05 18.50
N GLY A 6 -3.40 12.30 18.00
CA GLY A 6 -2.97 12.62 16.63
C GLY A 6 -4.06 12.48 15.57
N ASP A 7 -5.34 12.40 15.93
CA ASP A 7 -6.42 12.56 14.95
C ASP A 7 -6.45 14.00 14.42
N ILE A 8 -6.30 14.16 13.11
CA ILE A 8 -6.40 15.47 12.44
C ILE A 8 -7.89 15.74 12.18
N PRO A 9 -8.48 16.78 12.79
CA PRO A 9 -9.86 17.17 12.49
C PRO A 9 -10.00 17.51 11.01
N SER A 10 -11.01 16.98 10.32
CA SER A 10 -11.26 17.24 8.88
C SER A 10 -10.08 16.90 7.96
N ALA A 11 -9.45 15.74 8.16
CA ALA A 11 -8.42 15.23 7.25
C ALA A 11 -8.95 15.18 5.80
N LYS A 12 -8.10 15.49 4.81
CA LYS A 12 -8.48 15.53 3.37
C LYS A 12 -9.13 14.23 2.86
N GLY A 13 -8.85 13.09 3.49
CA GLY A 13 -9.44 11.80 3.17
C GLY A 13 -10.73 11.44 3.93
N SER A 14 -11.27 12.36 4.74
CA SER A 14 -12.57 12.20 5.41
C SER A 14 -13.67 12.87 4.59
N VAL A 15 -14.61 12.08 4.08
CA VAL A 15 -15.72 12.55 3.24
C VAL A 15 -16.99 12.52 4.07
N CYS A 16 -17.65 13.66 4.21
CA CYS A 16 -18.91 13.78 4.94
C CYS A 16 -20.05 13.96 3.93
N GLU A 17 -20.92 12.97 3.82
CA GLU A 17 -22.13 13.02 3.00
C GLU A 17 -23.35 13.16 3.90
N LYS A 18 -24.26 14.06 3.52
CA LYS A 18 -25.57 14.18 4.16
C LYS A 18 -26.60 13.44 3.32
N ILE A 19 -27.13 12.35 3.86
CA ILE A 19 -28.24 11.60 3.26
C ILE A 19 -29.45 11.77 4.17
N ASP A 20 -30.52 12.33 3.60
CA ASP A 20 -31.84 12.57 4.20
C ASP A 20 -31.86 13.39 5.51
N SER A 21 -31.33 12.83 6.60
CA SER A 21 -31.19 13.47 7.92
C SER A 21 -29.99 12.98 8.73
N ASN A 22 -29.11 12.14 8.16
CA ASN A 22 -27.97 11.55 8.85
C ASN A 22 -26.65 11.96 8.18
N SER A 23 -25.63 12.30 8.97
CA SER A 23 -24.29 12.61 8.47
C SER A 23 -23.43 11.35 8.44
N ILE A 24 -23.15 10.83 7.25
CA ILE A 24 -22.24 9.69 7.08
C ILE A 24 -20.83 10.24 6.84
N VAL A 25 -19.90 9.90 7.74
CA VAL A 25 -18.49 10.26 7.59
C VAL A 25 -17.70 9.01 7.17
N ARG A 26 -17.18 9.00 5.95
CA ARG A 26 -16.31 7.95 5.42
C ARG A 26 -14.84 8.34 5.60
N GLY A 27 -13.96 7.34 5.67
CA GLY A 27 -12.51 7.55 5.71
C GLY A 27 -11.99 8.18 7.00
N THR A 28 -12.71 8.02 8.12
CA THR A 28 -12.30 8.51 9.44
C THR A 28 -10.97 7.88 9.86
N SER A 29 -10.15 8.64 10.59
CA SER A 29 -8.87 8.14 11.11
C SER A 29 -9.07 6.95 12.05
N THR A 30 -10.14 6.95 12.85
CA THR A 30 -10.51 5.85 13.73
C THR A 30 -10.73 4.55 12.95
N LEU A 31 -11.42 4.62 11.80
CA LEU A 31 -11.68 3.44 10.96
C LEU A 31 -10.39 2.91 10.30
N LYS A 32 -9.58 3.82 9.74
CA LYS A 32 -8.28 3.46 9.13
C LYS A 32 -7.33 2.82 10.15
N ARG A 33 -7.23 3.38 11.36
CA ARG A 33 -6.44 2.80 12.46
C ARG A 33 -7.05 1.50 12.99
N GLY A 34 -8.37 1.38 12.99
CA GLY A 34 -9.08 0.17 13.35
C GLY A 34 -8.74 -0.99 12.44
N PHE A 35 -8.71 -0.75 11.12
CA PHE A 35 -8.27 -1.74 10.14
C PHE A 35 -6.82 -2.19 10.41
N ALA A 36 -5.88 -1.26 10.57
CA ALA A 36 -4.50 -1.60 10.92
C ALA A 36 -4.38 -2.37 12.26
N HIS A 37 -5.32 -2.17 13.20
CA HIS A 37 -5.36 -2.91 14.45
C HIS A 37 -5.77 -4.38 14.27
N MET A 38 -6.54 -4.72 13.24
CA MET A 38 -6.95 -6.11 12.94
C MET A 38 -5.76 -6.98 12.53
N LEU A 39 -4.71 -6.36 11.98
CA LEU A 39 -3.50 -7.04 11.53
C LEU A 39 -2.48 -7.28 12.65
N LYS A 40 -2.77 -6.83 13.88
CA LYS A 40 -1.85 -6.97 15.01
C LYS A 40 -1.61 -8.43 15.36
N ASN A 41 -0.36 -8.73 15.73
CA ASN A 41 0.12 -10.08 16.05
C ASN A 41 0.07 -11.07 14.88
N GLY A 42 -0.27 -10.61 13.67
CA GLY A 42 -0.23 -11.38 12.45
C GLY A 42 1.10 -11.23 11.71
N VAL A 43 1.23 -12.01 10.63
CA VAL A 43 2.31 -11.87 9.65
C VAL A 43 1.70 -11.38 8.34
N VAL A 44 2.33 -10.37 7.73
CA VAL A 44 2.04 -9.95 6.35
C VAL A 44 3.14 -10.52 5.46
N MET A 45 2.77 -11.28 4.43
CA MET A 45 3.73 -11.94 3.55
C MET A 45 3.85 -11.23 2.21
N ASP A 46 5.08 -10.98 1.78
CA ASP A 46 5.41 -10.46 0.45
C ASP A 46 5.19 -11.55 -0.62
N VAL A 47 4.41 -11.24 -1.65
CA VAL A 47 4.06 -12.19 -2.74
C VAL A 47 4.14 -11.52 -4.11
N THR A 48 4.53 -12.30 -5.12
CA THR A 48 4.60 -11.86 -6.53
C THR A 48 3.69 -12.65 -7.46
N THR A 49 3.16 -13.79 -7.00
CA THR A 49 2.28 -14.69 -7.78
C THR A 49 1.08 -15.15 -6.95
N VAL A 50 0.03 -15.60 -7.64
CA VAL A 50 -1.17 -16.18 -7.03
C VAL A 50 -0.84 -17.39 -6.15
N GLU A 51 0.03 -18.28 -6.63
CA GLU A 51 0.44 -19.48 -5.89
C GLU A 51 1.11 -19.10 -4.56
N GLN A 52 1.97 -18.08 -4.55
CA GLN A 52 2.57 -17.58 -3.31
C GLN A 52 1.52 -17.00 -2.36
N ALA A 53 0.52 -16.29 -2.90
CA ALA A 53 -0.56 -15.73 -2.10
C ALA A 53 -1.43 -16.82 -1.43
N GLN A 54 -1.75 -17.89 -2.16
CA GLN A 54 -2.48 -19.04 -1.61
C GLN A 54 -1.66 -19.77 -0.54
N ILE A 55 -0.36 -19.99 -0.78
CA ILE A 55 0.54 -20.60 0.22
C ILE A 55 0.63 -19.72 1.47
N ALA A 56 0.67 -18.39 1.31
CA ALA A 56 0.71 -17.46 2.44
C ALA A 56 -0.59 -17.53 3.27
N GLU A 57 -1.75 -17.60 2.61
CA GLU A 57 -3.04 -17.78 3.28
C GLU A 57 -3.10 -19.12 4.04
N GLU A 58 -2.70 -20.23 3.40
CA GLU A 58 -2.65 -21.55 4.03
C GLU A 58 -1.66 -21.61 5.21
N ALA A 59 -0.56 -20.84 5.15
CA ALA A 59 0.41 -20.72 6.22
C ALA A 59 -0.08 -19.87 7.41
N GLY A 60 -1.27 -19.25 7.30
CA GLY A 60 -1.87 -18.42 8.34
C GLY A 60 -1.40 -16.97 8.33
N ALA A 61 -0.98 -16.44 7.17
CA ALA A 61 -0.77 -15.01 7.01
C ALA A 61 -2.08 -14.25 7.27
N VAL A 62 -1.99 -13.11 7.96
CA VAL A 62 -3.15 -12.27 8.24
C VAL A 62 -3.46 -11.34 7.07
N SER A 63 -2.48 -11.11 6.18
CA SER A 63 -2.61 -10.32 4.95
C SER A 63 -1.43 -10.62 4.02
N VAL A 64 -1.56 -10.30 2.73
CA VAL A 64 -0.49 -10.40 1.74
C VAL A 64 -0.14 -9.02 1.18
N MET A 65 1.13 -8.83 0.83
CA MET A 65 1.66 -7.63 0.20
C MET A 65 2.09 -7.96 -1.22
N VAL A 66 1.44 -7.36 -2.21
CA VAL A 66 1.72 -7.60 -3.63
C VAL A 66 2.80 -6.64 -4.12
N LEU A 67 3.79 -7.21 -4.79
CA LEU A 67 4.95 -6.50 -5.34
C LEU A 67 5.37 -7.10 -6.69
N ASP A 68 5.98 -6.27 -7.53
CA ASP A 68 6.55 -6.72 -8.82
C ASP A 68 7.77 -7.63 -8.59
N LYS A 69 8.64 -7.25 -7.64
CA LYS A 69 9.89 -7.94 -7.33
C LYS A 69 10.21 -7.86 -5.86
N LEU A 70 10.73 -8.95 -5.31
CA LEU A 70 11.15 -9.05 -3.92
C LEU A 70 12.21 -7.98 -3.60
N PRO A 71 12.20 -7.40 -2.38
CA PRO A 71 13.20 -6.40 -1.98
C PRO A 71 14.65 -6.85 -2.16
N SER A 72 14.92 -8.15 -1.99
CA SER A 72 16.24 -8.74 -2.24
C SER A 72 16.67 -8.63 -3.69
N ASP A 73 15.72 -8.74 -4.61
CA ASP A 73 15.97 -8.80 -6.05
C ASP A 73 16.05 -7.40 -6.64
N VAL A 74 15.24 -6.47 -6.13
CA VAL A 74 15.36 -5.04 -6.43
C VAL A 74 16.77 -4.53 -6.11
N ARG A 75 17.33 -4.92 -4.96
CA ARG A 75 18.69 -4.52 -4.54
C ARG A 75 19.80 -5.10 -5.44
N LYS A 76 19.61 -6.32 -5.97
CA LYS A 76 20.58 -6.97 -6.86
C LYS A 76 20.51 -6.48 -8.30
N ALA A 77 19.30 -6.26 -8.81
CA ALA A 77 19.06 -5.95 -10.21
C ALA A 77 19.51 -4.53 -10.57
N GLY A 78 19.55 -3.60 -9.61
CA GLY A 78 19.93 -2.21 -9.86
C GLY A 78 19.03 -1.55 -10.91
N GLY A 79 17.89 -1.02 -10.49
CA GLY A 79 16.93 -0.41 -11.42
C GLY A 79 15.78 0.29 -10.71
N VAL A 80 14.87 0.87 -11.51
CA VAL A 80 13.70 1.56 -10.98
C VAL A 80 12.64 0.54 -10.56
N ALA A 81 12.41 0.43 -9.26
CA ALA A 81 11.32 -0.36 -8.71
C ALA A 81 10.02 0.47 -8.71
N ARG A 82 8.95 -0.11 -9.27
CA ARG A 82 7.64 0.53 -9.41
C ARG A 82 6.56 -0.33 -8.75
N THR A 83 5.35 0.22 -8.71
CA THR A 83 4.13 -0.51 -8.32
C THR A 83 3.93 -1.76 -9.17
N ALA A 84 3.38 -2.82 -8.58
CA ALA A 84 3.01 -4.05 -9.28
C ALA A 84 1.97 -3.79 -10.40
N SER A 85 1.90 -4.69 -11.38
CA SER A 85 0.86 -4.61 -12.41
C SER A 85 -0.51 -4.81 -11.77
N ILE A 86 -1.47 -3.94 -12.13
CA ILE A 86 -2.87 -4.03 -11.69
C ILE A 86 -3.44 -5.43 -11.92
N ARG A 87 -3.16 -6.02 -13.08
CA ARG A 87 -3.64 -7.36 -13.43
C ARG A 87 -3.24 -8.41 -12.40
N ILE A 88 -2.01 -8.37 -11.90
CA ILE A 88 -1.52 -9.35 -10.91
C ILE A 88 -2.19 -9.10 -9.55
N ILE A 89 -2.41 -7.84 -9.19
CA ILE A 89 -3.09 -7.47 -7.95
C ILE A 89 -4.54 -8.00 -7.97
N GLU A 90 -5.28 -7.71 -9.04
CA GLU A 90 -6.65 -8.20 -9.24
C GLU A 90 -6.71 -9.74 -9.22
N GLU A 91 -5.78 -10.39 -9.93
CA GLU A 91 -5.71 -11.85 -9.96
C GLU A 91 -5.45 -12.44 -8.57
N ILE A 92 -4.56 -11.85 -7.76
CA ILE A 92 -4.34 -12.28 -6.39
C ILE A 92 -5.58 -12.05 -5.53
N MET A 93 -6.24 -10.89 -5.65
CA MET A 93 -7.46 -10.57 -4.90
C MET A 93 -8.61 -11.55 -5.19
N ASP A 94 -8.73 -12.05 -6.42
CA ASP A 94 -9.74 -13.04 -6.80
C ASP A 94 -9.47 -14.44 -6.22
N HIS A 95 -8.24 -14.71 -5.79
CA HIS A 95 -7.77 -16.03 -5.38
C HIS A 95 -7.48 -16.21 -3.89
N VAL A 96 -7.47 -15.14 -3.09
CA VAL A 96 -7.27 -15.20 -1.63
C VAL A 96 -8.39 -14.49 -0.88
N THR A 97 -8.66 -14.92 0.35
CA THR A 97 -9.71 -14.33 1.19
C THR A 97 -9.17 -13.31 2.20
N ILE A 98 -7.87 -13.33 2.45
CA ILE A 98 -7.18 -12.41 3.36
C ILE A 98 -6.92 -11.06 2.70
N PRO A 99 -6.83 -9.96 3.49
CA PRO A 99 -6.60 -8.63 2.94
C PRO A 99 -5.36 -8.54 2.05
N VAL A 100 -5.50 -7.83 0.92
CA VAL A 100 -4.45 -7.63 -0.08
C VAL A 100 -3.95 -6.19 -0.03
N MET A 101 -2.65 -6.04 0.15
CA MET A 101 -1.97 -4.75 0.15
C MET A 101 -1.11 -4.57 -1.09
N ALA A 102 -0.86 -3.32 -1.48
CA ALA A 102 0.03 -3.00 -2.59
C ALA A 102 0.97 -1.85 -2.26
N LYS A 103 2.21 -1.94 -2.75
CA LYS A 103 3.21 -0.87 -2.61
C LYS A 103 3.07 0.19 -3.69
N CYS A 104 3.19 1.45 -3.31
CA CYS A 104 3.35 2.58 -4.22
C CYS A 104 4.60 3.41 -3.87
N ARG A 105 5.12 4.17 -4.84
CA ARG A 105 6.30 5.01 -4.63
C ARG A 105 5.97 6.21 -3.77
N ILE A 106 6.87 6.56 -2.85
CA ILE A 106 6.76 7.78 -2.04
C ILE A 106 6.59 9.00 -2.96
N GLY A 107 5.53 9.78 -2.70
CA GLY A 107 5.20 10.99 -3.45
C GLY A 107 4.45 10.76 -4.77
N HIS A 108 4.21 9.51 -5.19
CA HIS A 108 3.50 9.21 -6.43
C HIS A 108 1.98 9.07 -6.23
N MET A 109 1.30 10.20 -5.98
CA MET A 109 -0.15 10.21 -5.70
C MET A 109 -1.02 9.55 -6.77
N TYR A 110 -0.60 9.57 -8.05
CA TYR A 110 -1.35 8.91 -9.12
C TYR A 110 -1.26 7.38 -9.07
N GLU A 111 -0.20 6.81 -8.49
CA GLU A 111 -0.11 5.36 -8.29
C GLU A 111 -1.05 4.95 -7.17
N ALA A 112 -1.04 5.70 -6.06
CA ALA A 112 -1.97 5.48 -4.96
C ALA A 112 -3.43 5.60 -5.41
N LYS A 113 -3.79 6.60 -6.25
CA LYS A 113 -5.15 6.71 -6.81
C LYS A 113 -5.53 5.51 -7.67
N VAL A 114 -4.62 5.04 -8.52
CA VAL A 114 -4.87 3.88 -9.37
C VAL A 114 -5.08 2.63 -8.51
N LEU A 115 -4.29 2.46 -7.43
CA LEU A 115 -4.47 1.36 -6.50
C LEU A 115 -5.78 1.47 -5.69
N ASP A 116 -6.19 2.67 -5.30
CA ASP A 116 -7.46 2.92 -4.59
C ASP A 116 -8.66 2.46 -5.44
N GLU A 117 -8.64 2.73 -6.75
CA GLU A 117 -9.68 2.26 -7.68
C GLU A 117 -9.69 0.73 -7.87
N THR A 118 -8.56 0.05 -7.64
CA THR A 118 -8.50 -1.43 -7.66
C THR A 118 -9.04 -2.07 -6.38
N ASN A 119 -9.43 -1.27 -5.39
CA ASN A 119 -9.98 -1.72 -4.09
C ASN A 119 -9.01 -2.58 -3.26
N VAL A 120 -7.71 -2.29 -3.31
CA VAL A 120 -6.76 -2.88 -2.35
C VAL A 120 -7.08 -2.42 -0.94
N ASP A 121 -6.90 -3.29 0.05
CA ASP A 121 -7.29 -3.00 1.43
C ASP A 121 -6.37 -2.00 2.13
N MET A 122 -5.10 -1.95 1.70
CA MET A 122 -4.12 -0.98 2.19
C MET A 122 -3.07 -0.66 1.11
N ILE A 123 -2.73 0.62 1.03
CA ILE A 123 -1.66 1.12 0.18
C ILE A 123 -0.44 1.43 1.06
N ASP A 124 0.72 0.91 0.68
CA ASP A 124 1.98 1.12 1.36
C ASP A 124 2.88 2.07 0.56
N GLU A 125 3.03 3.31 1.03
CA GLU A 125 4.00 4.27 0.49
C GLU A 125 5.41 3.88 0.94
N SER A 126 6.12 3.15 0.09
CA SER A 126 7.30 2.40 0.50
C SER A 126 8.60 3.01 -0.03
N GLU A 127 9.55 3.29 0.86
CA GLU A 127 10.91 3.76 0.57
C GLU A 127 11.78 2.68 -0.12
N VAL A 128 11.35 1.43 -0.06
CA VAL A 128 11.97 0.32 -0.80
C VAL A 128 11.83 0.51 -2.31
N LEU A 129 10.78 1.20 -2.75
CA LEU A 129 10.61 1.55 -4.16
C LEU A 129 11.41 2.81 -4.50
N THR A 130 11.74 2.97 -5.78
CA THR A 130 12.54 4.12 -6.20
C THR A 130 11.75 5.41 -6.00
N LEU A 131 12.28 6.31 -5.18
CA LEU A 131 11.67 7.59 -4.83
C LEU A 131 11.36 8.41 -6.10
N LEU A 132 10.11 8.87 -6.23
CA LEU A 132 9.76 9.79 -7.31
C LEU A 132 10.34 11.20 -7.09
N MET A 133 10.53 11.60 -5.83
CA MET A 133 11.07 12.91 -5.47
C MET A 133 12.57 13.08 -5.83
N ASN A 134 13.28 11.99 -6.19
CA ASN A 134 14.73 12.00 -6.45
C ASN A 134 15.14 11.60 -7.88
N ILE A 135 14.24 11.57 -8.86
CA ILE A 135 14.62 11.35 -10.26
C ILE A 135 14.42 12.64 -11.06
N ILE A 136 15.29 13.62 -10.81
CA ILE A 136 15.74 14.53 -11.87
C ILE A 136 17.13 14.02 -12.28
N THR A 137 17.17 12.99 -13.13
CA THR A 137 18.40 12.65 -13.84
C THR A 137 18.64 13.73 -14.90
N SER A 138 19.24 14.85 -14.49
CA SER A 138 19.98 15.70 -15.43
C SER A 138 21.23 14.93 -15.82
N GLY A 139 21.38 14.66 -17.11
CA GLY A 139 22.41 13.82 -17.71
C GLY A 139 23.83 14.37 -17.65
N ASN A 140 24.27 14.97 -16.53
CA ASN A 140 25.65 15.40 -16.32
C ASN A 140 26.05 15.27 -14.84
N GLY A 141 26.58 14.09 -14.47
CA GLY A 141 27.63 13.89 -13.46
C GLY A 141 27.69 14.76 -12.19
N ILE A 142 26.60 14.89 -11.41
CA ILE A 142 26.67 15.47 -10.07
C ILE A 142 25.99 14.53 -9.07
N THR A 143 26.82 14.00 -8.17
CA THR A 143 26.45 13.35 -6.91
C THR A 143 25.68 14.30 -6.01
N LEU A 144 24.60 13.83 -5.37
CA LEU A 144 24.19 14.36 -4.08
C LEU A 144 23.63 13.27 -3.16
N LEU A 145 24.20 13.28 -1.96
CA LEU A 145 23.95 12.45 -0.79
C LEU A 145 22.87 13.09 0.09
N HIS A 146 22.27 12.27 0.96
CA HIS A 146 21.35 12.53 2.09
C HIS A 146 19.84 12.44 1.78
N LEU A 147 19.03 11.65 2.50
CA LEU A 147 19.21 10.92 3.77
C LEU A 147 19.09 9.40 3.59
#